data_AF-A0A7R7GGK4-F1
#
_entry.id   AF-A0A7R7GGK4-F1
#
_cell.length_a   1.000
_cell.length_b   1.000
_cell.length_c   1.000
_cell.angle_alpha   90.00
_cell.angle_beta   90.00
_cell.angle_gamma   90.00
#
_symmetry.space_group_name_H-M   'P 1'
#
loop_
_entity.id
_entity.type
_entity.pdbx_description
1 polymer ?
#
loop_
_entity_poly.entity_id
_entity_poly.type
_entity_poly.pdbx_seq_one_letter_code
_entity_poly.pdbx_strand_id
1 'polypeptide(L)'
;MSSEKHLYMREANLLFREEKYQEAAEKYELAGAVLGKHLVEVNLWLCKQRAASKKSSQGVHQSHLIYSEEALSNQKQLEQSQALVEKYYNQVQELRFKLMDLEKQ
;
A
#
# COMPACT_ATOMS: atom_id res chain seq x y z
N MET A 1 8.04 6.39 28.32
CA MET A 1 8.52 5.23 27.53
C MET A 1 7.55 4.75 26.44
N SER A 2 6.31 4.28 26.72
CA SER A 2 5.38 3.86 25.63
C SER A 2 4.62 5.04 24.98
N SER A 3 4.24 6.05 25.77
CA SER A 3 3.44 7.19 25.31
C SER A 3 4.19 8.10 24.30
N GLU A 4 5.49 8.34 24.53
CA GLU A 4 6.30 9.24 23.68
C GLU A 4 6.54 8.66 22.28
N LYS A 5 6.67 7.33 22.17
CA LYS A 5 6.81 6.62 20.89
C LYS A 5 5.65 6.88 19.93
N HIS A 6 4.43 6.82 20.48
CA HIS A 6 3.23 7.10 19.71
C HIS A 6 3.04 8.60 19.46
N LEU A 7 3.54 9.46 20.35
CA LEU A 7 3.42 10.91 20.23
C LEU A 7 4.19 11.43 19.00
N TYR A 8 5.47 11.08 18.84
CA TYR A 8 6.28 11.56 17.71
C TYR A 8 5.74 11.07 16.37
N MET A 9 5.33 9.80 16.27
CA MET A 9 4.72 9.27 15.05
C MET A 9 3.37 9.94 14.73
N ARG A 10 2.53 10.20 15.74
CA ARG A 10 1.24 10.87 15.53
C ARG A 10 1.43 12.31 15.07
N GLU A 11 2.34 13.04 15.70
CA GLU A 11 2.66 14.42 15.35
C GLU A 11 3.28 14.52 13.94
N ALA A 12 4.22 13.62 13.62
CA ALA A 12 4.81 13.54 12.27
C ALA A 12 3.75 13.30 11.20
N ASN A 13 2.82 12.37 11.44
CA ASN A 13 1.72 12.08 10.52
C ASN A 13 0.77 13.28 10.34
N LEU A 14 0.49 14.03 11.42
CA LEU A 14 -0.33 15.22 11.35
C LEU A 14 0.34 16.32 10.50
N LEU A 15 1.62 16.60 10.76
CA LEU A 15 2.42 17.56 9.99
C LEU A 15 2.55 17.16 8.52
N PHE A 16 2.69 15.86 8.25
CA PHE A 16 2.75 15.34 6.89
C PHE A 16 1.45 15.58 6.11
N ARG A 17 0.29 15.41 6.77
CA ARG A 17 -1.03 15.70 6.18
C ARG A 17 -1.27 17.19 5.96
N GLU A 18 -0.67 18.04 6.80
CA GLU A 18 -0.67 19.50 6.64
C GLU A 18 0.37 19.99 5.61
N GLU A 19 1.03 19.08 4.89
CA GLU A 19 2.09 19.36 3.92
C GLU A 19 3.31 20.13 4.47
N LYS A 20 3.51 20.08 5.79
CA LYS A 20 4.68 20.63 6.48
C LYS A 20 5.80 19.60 6.48
N TYR A 21 6.30 19.28 5.30
CA TYR A 21 7.18 18.12 5.09
C TYR A 21 8.53 18.23 5.80
N GLN A 22 9.08 19.43 6.00
CA GLN A 22 10.32 19.61 6.78
C GLN A 22 10.09 19.30 8.27
N GLU A 23 9.07 19.91 8.87
CA GLU A 23 8.71 19.68 10.28
C GLU A 23 8.33 18.21 10.53
N ALA A 24 7.61 17.59 9.57
CA ALA A 24 7.27 16.16 9.64
C ALA A 24 8.54 15.27 9.63
N ALA A 25 9.54 15.61 8.81
CA ALA A 25 10.79 14.85 8.75
C ALA A 25 11.53 14.87 10.09
N GLU A 26 11.63 16.02 10.75
CA GLU A 26 12.25 16.13 12.07
C GLU A 26 11.57 15.24 13.11
N LYS A 27 10.24 15.20 13.11
CA LYS A 27 9.47 14.31 14.00
C LYS A 27 9.66 12.83 13.66
N TYR A 28 9.77 12.47 12.38
CA TYR A 28 10.11 11.10 11.98
C TYR A 28 11.53 10.69 12.39
N GLU A 29 12.52 11.59 12.35
CA GLU A 29 13.87 11.30 12.85
C GLU A 29 13.86 11.00 14.35
N LEU A 30 13.13 11.80 15.13
CA LEU A 30 12.93 11.56 16.56
C LEU A 30 12.22 10.23 16.81
N ALA A 31 11.17 9.92 16.05
CA ALA A 31 10.49 8.63 16.12
C ALA A 31 11.44 7.46 15.79
N GLY A 32 12.29 7.61 14.78
CA GLY A 32 13.27 6.61 14.36
C GLY A 32 14.37 6.36 15.40
N ALA A 33 14.76 7.38 16.17
CA ALA A 33 15.70 7.22 17.27
C ALA A 33 15.12 6.33 18.40
N VAL A 34 13.80 6.34 18.58
CA VAL A 34 13.13 5.60 19.66
C VAL A 34 12.58 4.23 19.20
N LEU A 35 12.11 4.14 17.95
CA LEU A 35 11.47 2.95 17.38
C LEU A 35 12.41 2.11 16.50
N GLY A 36 13.46 2.72 15.96
CA GLY A 36 14.34 2.13 14.96
C GLY A 36 14.23 2.85 13.62
N LYS A 37 15.37 3.25 13.05
CA LYS A 37 15.44 4.05 11.82
C LYS A 37 14.75 3.40 10.61
N HIS A 38 14.86 2.08 10.48
CA HIS A 38 14.23 1.33 9.38
C HIS A 38 12.70 1.48 9.33
N LEU A 39 12.05 1.73 10.47
CA LEU A 39 10.59 1.91 10.53
C LEU A 39 10.11 3.28 10.03
N VAL A 40 11.01 4.25 9.89
CA VAL A 40 10.68 5.63 9.48
C VAL A 40 11.40 6.08 8.20
N GLU A 41 12.26 5.23 7.64
CA GLU A 41 13.10 5.56 6.48
C GLU A 41 12.27 5.96 5.26
N VAL A 42 11.22 5.21 4.95
CA VAL A 42 10.29 5.53 3.85
C VAL A 42 9.60 6.87 4.08
N ASN A 43 9.17 7.14 5.31
CA ASN A 43 8.51 8.39 5.67
C ASN A 43 9.45 9.59 5.51
N LEU A 44 10.71 9.46 5.93
CA LEU A 44 11.74 10.48 5.77
C LEU A 44 12.04 10.74 4.30
N TRP A 45 12.15 9.68 3.49
CA TRP A 45 12.34 9.80 2.05
C TRP A 45 11.17 10.53 1.38
N LEU A 46 9.93 10.17 1.71
CA LEU A 46 8.72 10.83 1.21
C LEU A 46 8.68 12.32 1.58
N CYS A 47 9.04 12.67 2.82
CA CYS A 47 9.12 14.06 3.25
C CYS A 47 10.12 14.86 2.41
N LYS A 48 11.32 14.31 2.18
CA LYS A 48 12.36 14.97 1.35
C LYS A 48 11.90 15.14 -0.10
N GLN A 49 11.31 14.10 -0.69
CA GLN A 49 10.84 14.15 -2.06
C GLN A 49 9.73 15.18 -2.23
N ARG A 50 8.71 15.19 -1.34
CA ARG A 50 7.59 16.13 -1.42
C ARG A 50 8.01 17.57 -1.08
N ALA A 51 8.96 17.76 -0.16
CA ALA A 51 9.53 19.08 0.11
C ALA A 51 10.29 19.63 -1.11
N ALA A 52 11.03 18.78 -1.83
CA ALA A 52 11.70 19.15 -3.07
C ALA A 52 10.69 19.46 -4.19
N SER A 53 9.65 18.64 -4.35
CA SER A 53 8.58 18.88 -5.32
C SER A 53 7.83 20.18 -5.04
N LYS A 54 7.50 20.49 -3.78
CA LYS A 54 6.83 21.74 -3.39
C LYS A 54 7.67 22.99 -3.73
N LYS A 55 9.00 22.88 -3.73
CA LYS A 55 9.90 23.95 -4.19
C LYS A 55 9.94 24.08 -5.71
N SER A 56 9.68 23.00 -6.45
CA SER A 56 9.72 22.99 -7.93
C SER A 56 8.37 23.20 -8.61
N SER A 57 7.24 23.05 -7.91
CA SER A 57 5.91 23.03 -8.55
C SER A 57 4.87 23.87 -7.80
N GLN A 58 4.71 25.11 -8.25
CA GLN A 58 3.42 25.84 -8.25
C GLN A 58 2.44 25.28 -9.31
N GLY A 59 2.72 24.13 -9.91
CA GLY A 59 1.96 23.56 -11.02
C GLY A 59 1.71 22.08 -10.86
N VAL A 60 0.42 21.72 -10.78
CA VAL A 60 -0.16 20.42 -11.11
C VAL A 60 0.31 19.24 -10.25
N HIS A 61 -0.47 18.96 -9.21
CA HIS A 61 -0.50 17.65 -8.56
C HIS A 61 -1.03 16.59 -9.54
N GLN A 62 -0.15 15.99 -10.33
CA GLN A 62 -0.38 14.64 -10.81
C GLN A 62 0.12 13.69 -9.73
N SER A 63 -0.84 13.10 -9.01
CA SER A 63 -0.62 11.90 -8.22
C SER A 63 -0.24 10.76 -9.18
N HIS A 64 1.03 10.71 -9.59
CA HIS A 64 1.60 9.48 -10.09
C HIS A 64 1.66 8.52 -8.90
N LEU A 65 0.62 7.72 -8.78
CA LEU A 65 0.69 6.43 -8.11
C LEU A 65 1.81 5.67 -8.83
N ILE A 66 3.01 5.74 -8.26
CA ILE A 66 4.08 4.81 -8.60
C ILE A 66 3.54 3.46 -8.15
N TYR A 67 2.93 2.72 -9.08
CA TYR A 67 2.60 1.32 -8.85
C TYR A 67 3.91 0.64 -8.49
N SER A 68 4.06 0.26 -7.21
CA SER A 68 5.22 -0.54 -6.83
C SER A 68 5.17 -1.84 -7.61
N GLU A 69 6.34 -2.43 -7.86
CA GLU A 69 6.44 -3.70 -8.57
C GLU A 69 5.61 -4.80 -7.84
N GLU A 70 5.46 -4.67 -6.51
CA GLU A 70 4.57 -5.52 -5.73
C GLU A 70 3.09 -5.30 -6.04
N ALA A 71 2.64 -4.06 -6.29
CA ALA A 71 1.25 -3.78 -6.66
C ALA A 71 0.87 -4.42 -8.00
N LEU A 72 1.76 -4.36 -8.99
CA LEU A 72 1.57 -5.04 -10.28
C LEU A 72 1.59 -6.56 -10.13
N SER A 73 2.49 -7.09 -9.30
CA SER A 73 2.57 -8.52 -9.01
C SER A 73 1.31 -9.04 -8.30
N ASN A 74 0.81 -8.30 -7.30
CA ASN A 74 -0.41 -8.62 -6.56
C ASN A 74 -1.65 -8.58 -7.46
N GLN A 75 -1.74 -7.60 -8.37
CA GLN A 75 -2.85 -7.53 -9.32
C GLN A 75 -2.84 -8.75 -10.26
N LYS A 76 -1.68 -9.12 -10.80
CA LYS A 76 -1.55 -10.30 -11.65
C LYS A 76 -1.90 -11.59 -10.92
N GLN A 77 -1.47 -11.72 -9.67
CA GLN A 77 -1.80 -12.89 -8.84
C GLN A 77 -3.31 -12.98 -8.57
N LEU A 78 -3.97 -11.84 -8.35
CA LEU A 78 -5.42 -11.77 -8.14
C LEU A 78 -6.17 -12.22 -9.39
N GLU A 79 -5.82 -11.70 -10.57
CA GLU A 79 -6.42 -12.07 -11.85
C GLU A 79 -6.27 -13.57 -12.13
N GLN A 80 -5.08 -14.13 -11.89
CA GLN A 80 -4.83 -15.57 -12.05
C GLN A 80 -5.66 -16.42 -11.10
N SER A 81 -5.78 -16.00 -9.84
CA SER A 81 -6.58 -16.73 -8.85
C SER A 81 -8.06 -16.72 -9.20
N GLN A 82 -8.59 -15.58 -9.68
CA GLN A 82 -10.00 -15.46 -10.08
C GLN A 82 -10.31 -16.38 -11.27
N ALA A 83 -9.49 -16.33 -12.32
CA ALA A 83 -9.66 -17.17 -13.50
C ALA A 83 -9.60 -18.68 -13.15
N LEU A 84 -8.73 -19.06 -12.21
CA LEU A 84 -8.62 -20.45 -11.77
C LEU A 84 -9.86 -20.93 -11.02
N VAL A 85 -10.43 -20.09 -10.15
CA VAL A 85 -11.66 -20.40 -9.41
C VAL A 85 -12.84 -20.55 -10.37
N GLU A 86 -13.00 -19.64 -11.32
CA GLU A 86 -14.07 -19.73 -12.33
C GLU A 86 -13.95 -21.00 -13.18
N LYS A 87 -12.72 -21.35 -13.59
CA LYS A 87 -12.46 -22.59 -14.32
C LYS A 87 -12.89 -23.82 -13.51
N TYR A 88 -12.47 -23.93 -12.25
CA TYR A 88 -12.83 -25.09 -11.43
C TYR A 88 -14.33 -25.15 -11.14
N TYR A 89 -14.97 -24.00 -10.92
CA TYR A 89 -16.41 -23.93 -10.75
C TYR A 89 -17.12 -24.52 -11.99
N ASN A 90 -16.76 -24.07 -13.19
CA ASN A 90 -17.35 -24.55 -14.44
C ASN A 90 -17.14 -26.06 -14.63
N GLN A 91 -15.92 -26.56 -14.38
CA GLN A 91 -15.62 -27.99 -14.45
C GLN A 91 -16.47 -28.82 -13.50
N VAL A 92 -16.67 -28.34 -12.26
CA VAL A 92 -17.53 -29.02 -11.28
C VAL A 92 -18.98 -29.04 -11.76
N GLN A 93 -19.49 -27.94 -12.33
CA GLN A 93 -20.86 -27.92 -12.87
C GLN A 93 -21.02 -28.89 -14.03
N GLU A 94 -20.08 -28.92 -14.98
CA GLU A 94 -20.10 -29.89 -16.09
C GLU A 94 -20.12 -31.35 -15.60
N LEU A 95 -19.31 -31.67 -14.58
CA LEU A 95 -19.29 -33.01 -13.99
C LEU A 95 -20.62 -33.34 -13.29
N ARG A 96 -21.22 -32.37 -12.59
CA ARG A 96 -22.54 -32.54 -11.97
C ARG A 96 -23.63 -32.82 -13.01
N PHE A 97 -23.62 -32.11 -14.13
CA PHE A 97 -24.57 -32.36 -15.22
C PHE A 97 -24.40 -33.77 -15.79
N LYS A 98 -23.16 -34.19 -16.08
CA LYS A 98 -22.87 -35.55 -16.57
C LYS A 98 -23.34 -36.64 -15.60
N LEU A 99 -23.16 -36.44 -14.29
CA LEU A 99 -23.66 -37.37 -13.27
C LEU A 99 -25.19 -37.45 -13.26
N MET A 100 -25.88 -36.31 -13.30
CA MET A 100 -27.35 -36.30 -13.36
C MET A 100 -27.91 -36.97 -14.61
N ASP A 101 -27.22 -36.90 -15.75
CA ASP A 101 -27.65 -37.57 -16.98
C ASP A 101 -27.41 -39.08 -16.92
N LEU A 102 -26.37 -39.54 -16.21
CA LEU A 102 -26.09 -40.95 -15.95
C LEU A 102 -27.08 -41.58 -14.96
N GLU A 103 -27.53 -40.83 -13.95
CA GLU A 103 -28.51 -41.29 -12.94
C GLU A 103 -29.94 -41.43 -13.48
N LYS A 104 -30.22 -40.92 -14.68
CA LYS A 104 -31.54 -40.97 -15.34
C LYS A 104 -31.69 -42.14 -16.32
N GLN A 105 -30.65 -42.94 -16.54
CA GLN A 105 -30.69 -44.17 -17.33
C GLN A 105 -30.89 -45.39 -16.43
#